data_AF-A0A7Z0UAY9-F1
#
_entry.id   AF-A0A7Z0UAY9-F1
#
_cell.length_a   1.000
_cell.length_b   1.000
_cell.length_c   1.000
_cell.angle_alpha   90.00
_cell.angle_beta   90.00
_cell.angle_gamma   90.00
#
_symmetry.space_group_name_H-M   'P 1'
#
loop_
_entity.id
_entity.type
_entity.pdbx_description
1 polymer ?
#
loop_
_entity_poly.entity_id
_entity_poly.type
_entity_poly.pdbx_seq_one_letter_code
_entity_poly.pdbx_strand_id
1 'polypeptide(L)'
;MTMPGEYRRASEDFDGYLDDLRADTLIDSRNVVYTMTQGVFQTFRRRLDVADALRFADVLPPVLRAIFVADWNPDEAKRSFEDRVAMTREVRSLRSDHNFAPDTAIRDVAMAVRKHVDAAAFDRVLRTLPDGAEEFWQP
;
A
#
# COMPACT_ATOMS: atom_id res chain seq x y z
N MET A 1 15.79 27.71 2.24
CA MET A 1 15.49 26.54 3.10
C MET A 1 16.05 25.30 2.43
N THR A 2 16.72 24.43 3.19
CA THR A 2 17.18 23.12 2.68
C THR A 2 15.98 22.17 2.62
N MET A 3 15.79 21.48 1.50
CA MET A 3 14.74 20.48 1.34
C MET A 3 14.88 19.38 2.41
N PRO A 4 13.79 18.96 3.10
CA PRO A 4 13.84 17.86 4.06
C PRO A 4 14.43 16.57 3.44
N GLY A 5 15.11 15.76 4.26
CA GLY A 5 15.85 14.59 3.79
C GLY A 5 14.99 13.55 3.09
N GLU A 6 13.76 13.33 3.57
CA GLU A 6 12.78 12.39 3.00
C GLU A 6 12.41 12.74 1.55
N TYR A 7 12.30 14.02 1.22
CA TYR A 7 11.96 14.45 -0.14
C TYR A 7 13.18 14.42 -1.06
N ARG A 8 14.37 14.65 -0.51
CA ARG A 8 15.62 14.61 -1.28
C ARG A 8 15.96 13.19 -1.75
N ARG A 9 15.66 12.19 -0.92
CA ARG A 9 15.94 10.77 -1.19
C ARG A 9 14.71 9.99 -1.63
N ALA A 10 13.58 10.64 -1.90
CA ALA A 10 12.32 9.99 -2.18
C ALA A 10 12.41 8.93 -3.28
N SER A 11 13.17 9.19 -4.36
CA SER A 11 13.42 8.21 -5.43
C SER A 11 14.27 7.03 -4.96
N GLU A 12 15.36 7.27 -4.23
CA GLU A 12 16.24 6.22 -3.69
C GLU A 12 15.49 5.34 -2.68
N ASP A 13 14.72 5.94 -1.79
CA ASP A 13 13.92 5.24 -0.77
C ASP A 13 12.82 4.39 -1.42
N PHE A 14 12.18 4.89 -2.48
CA PHE A 14 11.21 4.14 -3.26
C PHE A 14 11.85 3.00 -4.05
N ASP A 15 13.05 3.23 -4.59
CA ASP A 15 13.78 2.19 -5.29
C ASP A 15 14.16 1.04 -4.36
N GLY A 16 14.57 1.35 -3.13
CA GLY A 16 14.80 0.36 -2.07
C GLY A 16 13.54 -0.44 -1.74
N TYR A 17 12.38 0.23 -1.64
CA TYR A 17 11.09 -0.44 -1.42
C TYR A 17 10.76 -1.46 -2.51
N LEU A 18 10.97 -1.10 -3.78
CA LEU A 18 10.70 -2.02 -4.88
C LEU A 18 11.66 -3.21 -4.85
N ASP A 19 12.92 -3.02 -4.46
CA ASP A 19 13.88 -4.13 -4.36
C ASP A 19 13.59 -5.07 -3.19
N ASP A 20 13.18 -4.55 -2.03
CA ASP A 20 12.75 -5.37 -0.89
C ASP A 20 11.48 -6.17 -1.22
N LEU A 21 10.50 -5.55 -1.90
CA LEU A 21 9.29 -6.25 -2.33
C LEU A 21 9.58 -7.32 -3.40
N ARG A 22 10.56 -7.10 -4.28
CA ARG A 22 11.03 -8.11 -5.22
C ARG A 22 11.74 -9.25 -4.51
N ALA A 23 12.57 -8.97 -3.51
CA ALA A 23 13.30 -9.99 -2.77
C ALA A 23 12.37 -10.93 -1.97
N ASP A 24 11.24 -10.40 -1.48
CA ASP A 24 10.24 -11.18 -0.75
C ASP A 24 9.23 -11.90 -1.67
N THR A 25 9.28 -11.64 -2.98
CA THR A 25 8.38 -12.24 -3.98
C THR A 25 9.14 -13.01 -5.05
N LEU A 26 8.43 -13.73 -5.92
CA LEU A 26 9.02 -14.36 -7.11
C LEU A 26 8.87 -13.46 -8.35
N ILE A 27 8.63 -12.15 -8.17
CA ILE A 27 8.41 -11.21 -9.26
C ILE A 27 9.70 -10.44 -9.54
N ASP A 28 10.26 -10.61 -10.74
CA ASP A 28 11.47 -9.90 -11.13
C ASP A 28 11.21 -8.48 -11.67
N SER A 29 10.00 -8.21 -12.16
CA SER A 29 9.68 -6.93 -12.80
C SER A 29 9.27 -5.83 -11.81
N ARG A 30 10.03 -4.72 -11.79
CA ARG A 30 9.70 -3.50 -11.02
C ARG A 30 8.31 -2.95 -11.35
N ASN A 31 7.90 -3.00 -12.61
CA ASN A 31 6.58 -2.52 -13.04
C ASN A 31 5.44 -3.39 -12.47
N VAL A 32 5.68 -4.69 -12.33
CA VAL A 32 4.68 -5.61 -11.75
C VAL A 32 4.58 -5.40 -10.25
N VAL A 33 5.70 -5.29 -9.52
CA VAL A 33 5.63 -5.01 -8.06
C VAL A 33 5.06 -3.61 -7.76
N TYR A 34 5.32 -2.62 -8.62
CA TYR A 34 4.64 -1.33 -8.56
C TYR A 34 3.12 -1.47 -8.75
N THR A 35 2.67 -2.18 -9.79
CA THR A 35 1.24 -2.38 -10.07
C THR A 35 0.56 -3.15 -8.93
N MET A 36 1.25 -4.13 -8.36
CA MET A 36 0.79 -4.86 -7.18
C MET A 36 0.63 -3.95 -5.97
N THR A 37 1.62 -3.09 -5.69
CA THR A 37 1.54 -2.08 -4.61
C THR A 37 0.35 -1.16 -4.79
N GLN A 38 0.16 -0.64 -6.01
CA GLN A 38 -0.97 0.20 -6.36
C GLN A 38 -2.31 -0.55 -6.13
N GLY A 39 -2.38 -1.82 -6.51
CA GLY A 39 -3.56 -2.67 -6.28
C GLY A 39 -3.89 -2.81 -4.79
N VAL A 40 -2.89 -3.15 -3.96
CA VAL A 40 -3.07 -3.28 -2.51
C VAL A 40 -3.52 -1.96 -1.88
N PHE A 41 -2.92 -0.84 -2.28
CA PHE A 41 -3.30 0.49 -1.80
C PHE A 41 -4.74 0.85 -2.18
N GLN A 42 -5.15 0.60 -3.42
CA GLN A 42 -6.53 0.88 -3.85
C GLN A 42 -7.55 -0.01 -3.15
N THR A 43 -7.25 -1.30 -2.99
CA THR A 43 -8.08 -2.24 -2.21
C THR A 43 -8.24 -1.75 -0.77
N PHE A 44 -7.16 -1.34 -0.10
CA PHE A 44 -7.26 -0.82 1.26
C PHE A 44 -8.04 0.50 1.33
N ARG A 45 -7.72 1.44 0.43
CA ARG A 45 -8.30 2.80 0.38
C ARG A 45 -9.83 2.77 0.24
N ARG A 46 -10.38 1.83 -0.53
CA ARG A 46 -11.85 1.67 -0.72
C ARG A 46 -12.61 1.33 0.55
N ARG A 47 -11.92 1.01 1.65
CA ARG A 47 -12.51 0.64 2.95
C ARG A 47 -12.42 1.77 3.99
N LEU A 48 -11.88 2.93 3.59
CA LEU A 48 -11.63 4.05 4.49
C LEU A 48 -12.48 5.27 4.11
N ASP A 49 -12.83 6.06 5.12
CA ASP A 49 -13.26 7.44 4.90
C ASP A 49 -12.08 8.34 4.53
N VAL A 50 -12.36 9.51 3.96
CA VAL A 50 -11.29 10.40 3.46
C VAL A 50 -10.30 10.80 4.56
N ALA A 51 -10.82 11.13 5.74
CA ALA A 51 -9.99 11.48 6.88
C ALA A 51 -9.09 10.31 7.32
N ASP A 52 -9.60 9.09 7.33
CA ASP A 52 -8.88 7.89 7.75
C ASP A 52 -7.78 7.53 6.74
N ALA A 53 -8.10 7.62 5.45
CA ALA A 53 -7.14 7.42 4.37
C ALA A 53 -5.99 8.43 4.42
N LEU A 54 -6.26 9.71 4.74
CA LEU A 54 -5.22 10.73 4.88
C LEU A 54 -4.34 10.50 6.12
N ARG A 55 -4.90 10.02 7.24
CA ARG A 55 -4.09 9.60 8.41
C ARG A 55 -3.15 8.45 8.06
N PHE A 56 -3.64 7.46 7.31
CA PHE A 56 -2.82 6.37 6.80
C PHE A 56 -1.72 6.88 5.85
N ALA A 57 -2.06 7.77 4.92
CA ALA A 57 -1.12 8.32 3.96
C ALA A 57 0.02 9.10 4.65
N ASP A 58 -0.26 9.75 5.80
CA ASP A 58 0.71 10.58 6.51
C ASP A 58 1.86 9.79 7.17
N VAL A 59 1.67 8.48 7.39
CA VAL A 59 2.73 7.59 7.88
C VAL A 59 3.49 6.85 6.76
N LEU A 60 3.16 7.11 5.50
CA LEU A 60 3.86 6.54 4.35
C LEU A 60 5.04 7.43 3.88
N PRO A 61 6.10 6.83 3.29
CA PRO A 61 7.13 7.56 2.57
C PRO A 61 6.55 8.38 1.42
N PRO A 62 7.19 9.48 0.99
CA PRO A 62 6.59 10.43 0.06
C PRO A 62 6.05 9.82 -1.24
N VAL A 63 6.78 8.89 -1.87
CA VAL A 63 6.35 8.26 -3.12
C VAL A 63 5.18 7.29 -2.90
N LEU A 64 5.23 6.47 -1.85
CA LEU A 64 4.14 5.56 -1.51
C LEU A 64 2.86 6.33 -1.14
N ARG A 65 3.00 7.44 -0.41
CA ARG A 65 1.91 8.38 -0.12
C ARG A 65 1.27 8.88 -1.41
N ALA A 66 2.08 9.31 -2.38
CA ALA A 66 1.59 9.79 -3.68
C ALA A 66 0.85 8.67 -4.45
N ILE A 67 1.39 7.45 -4.48
CA ILE A 67 0.73 6.29 -5.11
C ILE A 67 -0.60 5.97 -4.43
N PHE A 68 -0.65 6.05 -3.09
CA PHE A 68 -1.86 5.75 -2.32
C PHE A 68 -3.01 6.72 -2.64
N VAL A 69 -2.73 8.01 -2.86
CA VAL A 69 -3.76 9.02 -3.16
C VAL A 69 -4.01 9.24 -4.66
N ALA A 70 -3.14 8.73 -5.54
CA ALA A 70 -3.27 8.89 -6.98
C ALA A 70 -4.60 8.31 -7.52
N ASP A 71 -5.16 9.01 -8.51
CA ASP A 71 -6.39 8.62 -9.23
C ASP A 71 -7.58 8.30 -8.33
N TRP A 72 -7.68 8.93 -7.15
CA TRP A 72 -8.76 8.65 -6.22
C TRP A 72 -10.06 9.36 -6.59
N ASN A 73 -11.14 8.59 -6.69
CA ASN A 73 -12.50 9.10 -6.60
C ASN A 73 -13.03 8.96 -5.16
N PRO A 74 -13.10 10.04 -4.35
CA PRO A 74 -13.59 9.98 -2.98
C PRO A 74 -15.11 9.74 -2.89
N ASP A 75 -15.85 9.89 -3.99
CA ASP A 75 -17.29 9.67 -4.06
C ASP A 75 -17.66 8.21 -4.41
N GLU A 76 -16.67 7.34 -4.66
CA GLU A 76 -16.91 5.90 -4.84
C GLU A 76 -17.46 5.29 -3.55
N ALA A 77 -18.44 4.39 -3.66
CA ALA A 77 -19.02 3.73 -2.50
C ALA A 77 -17.96 2.91 -1.76
N LYS A 78 -17.85 3.14 -0.45
CA LYS A 78 -16.97 2.36 0.41
C LYS A 78 -17.36 0.88 0.40
N ARG A 79 -16.35 0.01 0.44
CA ARG A 79 -16.50 -1.43 0.65
C ARG A 79 -16.21 -1.78 2.10
N SER A 80 -16.75 -2.90 2.58
CA SER A 80 -16.37 -3.46 3.87
C SER A 80 -15.01 -4.18 3.77
N PHE A 81 -14.33 -4.34 4.92
CA PHE A 81 -13.29 -5.36 5.03
C PHE A 81 -13.95 -6.74 4.81
N GLU A 82 -13.41 -7.51 3.87
CA GLU A 82 -13.87 -8.84 3.48
C GLU A 82 -12.81 -9.87 3.85
N ASP A 83 -13.02 -11.15 3.53
CA ASP A 83 -11.97 -12.14 3.70
C ASP A 83 -10.74 -11.82 2.82
N ARG A 84 -9.57 -12.26 3.28
CA ARG A 84 -8.28 -12.00 2.61
C ARG A 84 -8.28 -12.43 1.15
N VAL A 85 -8.94 -13.55 0.80
CA VAL A 85 -8.95 -14.08 -0.56
C VAL A 85 -9.79 -13.18 -1.48
N ALA A 86 -10.96 -12.72 -1.02
CA ALA A 86 -11.78 -11.76 -1.76
C ALA A 86 -11.03 -10.45 -2.02
N MET A 87 -10.34 -9.92 -1.00
CA MET A 87 -9.54 -8.70 -1.14
C MET A 87 -8.33 -8.89 -2.08
N THR A 88 -7.65 -10.03 -2.03
CA THR A 88 -6.56 -10.32 -2.99
C THR A 88 -7.07 -10.42 -4.43
N ARG A 89 -8.28 -10.96 -4.67
CA ARG A 89 -8.89 -10.93 -6.00
C ARG A 89 -9.16 -9.50 -6.47
N GLU A 90 -9.58 -8.62 -5.57
CA GLU A 90 -9.72 -7.19 -5.87
C GLU A 90 -8.38 -6.57 -6.26
N VAL A 91 -7.29 -6.86 -5.53
CA VAL A 91 -5.93 -6.41 -5.86
C VAL A 91 -5.56 -6.78 -7.30
N ARG A 92 -5.80 -8.03 -7.69
CA ARG A 92 -5.51 -8.55 -9.05
C ARG A 92 -6.40 -7.97 -10.15
N SER A 93 -7.57 -7.46 -9.80
CA SER A 93 -8.51 -6.90 -10.79
C SER A 93 -8.02 -5.56 -11.36
N LEU A 94 -7.15 -4.85 -10.64
CA LEU A 94 -6.50 -3.65 -11.16
C LEU A 94 -5.64 -4.03 -12.36
N ARG A 95 -5.96 -3.52 -13.56
CA ARG A 95 -5.24 -3.83 -14.81
C ARG A 95 -5.04 -5.34 -14.98
N SER A 96 -6.12 -6.12 -14.94
CA SER A 96 -6.11 -7.59 -14.95
C SER A 96 -5.17 -8.24 -15.98
N ASP A 97 -5.01 -7.64 -17.16
CA ASP A 97 -4.13 -8.16 -18.22
C ASP A 97 -2.63 -7.99 -17.94
N HIS A 98 -2.27 -7.15 -16.95
CA HIS A 98 -0.90 -6.74 -16.64
C HIS A 98 -0.54 -6.89 -15.16
N ASN A 99 -1.49 -7.32 -14.33
CA ASN A 99 -1.31 -7.47 -12.90
C ASN A 99 -1.14 -8.94 -12.53
N PHE A 100 0.13 -9.31 -12.37
CA PHE A 100 0.56 -10.67 -12.04
C PHE A 100 0.80 -10.85 -10.53
N ALA A 101 0.08 -10.09 -9.70
CA ALA A 101 0.18 -10.19 -8.25
C ALA A 101 -0.12 -11.63 -7.75
N PRO A 102 0.70 -12.22 -6.85
CA PRO A 102 0.47 -13.54 -6.30
C PRO A 102 -0.70 -13.53 -5.28
N ASP A 103 -1.12 -14.71 -4.79
CA ASP A 103 -2.19 -14.79 -3.79
C ASP A 103 -1.76 -14.18 -2.45
N THR A 104 -0.45 -14.01 -2.28
CA THR A 104 0.23 -13.41 -1.15
C THR A 104 0.41 -11.89 -1.28
N ALA A 105 -0.10 -11.26 -2.34
CA ALA A 105 0.19 -9.85 -2.66
C ALA A 105 -0.01 -8.87 -1.50
N ILE A 106 -1.14 -8.96 -0.78
CA ILE A 106 -1.41 -8.08 0.37
C ILE A 106 -0.35 -8.31 1.48
N ARG A 107 0.11 -9.55 1.68
CA ARG A 107 1.08 -9.89 2.72
C ARG A 107 2.42 -9.31 2.36
N ASP A 108 2.85 -9.59 1.12
CA ASP A 108 4.18 -9.23 0.67
C ASP A 108 4.31 -7.70 0.64
N VAL A 109 3.26 -6.98 0.22
CA VAL A 109 3.20 -5.51 0.33
C VAL A 109 3.17 -5.03 1.78
N ALA A 110 2.43 -5.69 2.68
CA ALA A 110 2.42 -5.33 4.10
C ALA A 110 3.80 -5.51 4.75
N MET A 111 4.50 -6.60 4.44
CA MET A 111 5.88 -6.84 4.88
C MET A 111 6.82 -5.77 4.36
N ALA A 112 6.78 -5.48 3.06
CA ALA A 112 7.63 -4.47 2.44
C ALA A 112 7.36 -3.07 3.01
N VAL A 113 6.09 -2.63 3.11
CA VAL A 113 5.76 -1.32 3.68
C VAL A 113 6.33 -1.17 5.09
N ARG A 114 6.21 -2.21 5.93
CA ARG A 114 6.73 -2.21 7.31
C ARG A 114 8.25 -2.04 7.41
N LYS A 115 9.02 -2.44 6.39
CA LYS A 115 10.48 -2.21 6.33
C LYS A 115 10.83 -0.74 6.04
N HIS A 116 9.91 0.02 5.44
CA HIS A 116 10.16 1.38 4.95
C HIS A 116 9.41 2.48 5.70
N VAL A 117 8.67 2.15 6.76
CA VAL A 117 7.95 3.11 7.63
C VAL A 117 8.46 3.04 9.07
N ASP A 118 8.15 4.07 9.87
CA ASP A 118 8.15 3.91 11.33
C ASP A 118 7.03 2.93 11.72
N ALA A 119 7.41 1.68 12.02
CA ALA A 119 6.46 0.62 12.35
C ALA A 119 5.56 0.97 13.56
N ALA A 120 6.09 1.69 14.55
CA ALA A 120 5.30 2.07 15.72
C ALA A 120 4.29 3.16 15.37
N ALA A 121 4.66 4.13 14.53
CA ALA A 121 3.71 5.12 14.02
C ALA A 121 2.65 4.49 13.11
N PHE A 122 3.05 3.56 12.24
CA PHE A 122 2.17 2.82 11.36
C PHE A 122 1.12 2.03 12.16
N ASP A 123 1.53 1.23 13.13
CA ASP A 123 0.62 0.46 13.98
C ASP A 123 -0.30 1.35 14.83
N ARG A 124 0.20 2.48 15.32
CA ARG A 124 -0.65 3.45 16.03
C ARG A 124 -1.75 4.00 15.12
N VAL A 125 -1.44 4.32 13.86
CA VAL A 125 -2.45 4.80 12.92
C VAL A 125 -3.46 3.70 12.61
N LEU A 126 -3.02 2.47 12.32
CA LEU A 126 -3.93 1.36 12.01
C LEU A 126 -4.98 1.11 13.10
N ARG A 127 -4.61 1.25 14.38
CA ARG A 127 -5.55 1.15 15.51
C ARG A 127 -6.62 2.23 15.58
N THR A 128 -6.44 3.32 14.83
CA THR A 128 -7.44 4.41 14.74
C THR A 128 -8.36 4.28 13.53
N LEU A 129 -8.12 3.29 12.67
CA LEU A 129 -8.90 3.03 11.45
C LEU A 129 -10.03 2.03 11.74
N PRO A 130 -10.99 1.83 10.80
CA PRO A 130 -12.10 0.90 11.00
C PRO A 130 -11.65 -0.56 11.26
N ASP A 131 -12.55 -1.33 11.86
CA ASP A 131 -12.34 -2.76 12.12
C ASP A 131 -11.91 -3.51 10.85
N GLY A 132 -10.86 -4.33 10.96
CA GLY A 132 -10.24 -5.05 9.84
C GLY A 132 -9.02 -4.35 9.25
N ALA A 133 -8.76 -3.08 9.58
CA ALA A 133 -7.59 -2.36 9.08
C ALA A 133 -6.26 -2.95 9.57
N GLU A 134 -6.16 -3.29 10.86
CA GLU A 134 -4.96 -3.95 11.40
C GLU A 134 -4.74 -5.32 10.73
N GLU A 135 -5.80 -6.12 10.57
CA GLU A 135 -5.75 -7.46 9.97
C GLU A 135 -5.32 -7.42 8.49
N PHE A 136 -5.78 -6.42 7.74
CA PHE A 136 -5.35 -6.21 6.35
C PHE A 136 -3.83 -6.07 6.23
N TRP A 137 -3.20 -5.36 7.18
CA TRP A 137 -1.77 -5.07 7.19
C TRP A 137 -0.94 -6.01 8.08
N GLN A 138 -1.51 -7.14 8.50
CA GLN A 138 -0.75 -8.26 9.03
C GLN A 138 -0.04 -9.00 7.88
N PRO A 139 1.28 -9.27 8.00
CA PRO A 139 1.99 -10.21 7.15
C PRO A 139 1.28 -11.56 7.08
#